data_AF-A0A960XS36-F1
#
_entry.id   AF-A0A960XS36-F1
#
_cell.length_a   1.000
_cell.length_b   1.000
_cell.length_c   1.000
_cell.angle_alpha   90.00
_cell.angle_beta   90.00
_cell.angle_gamma   90.00
#
_symmetry.space_group_name_H-M   'P 1'
#
loop_
_entity.id
_entity.type
_entity.pdbx_description
1 polymer ?
#
loop_
_entity_poly.entity_id
_entity_poly.type
_entity_poly.pdbx_seq_one_letter_code
_entity_poly.pdbx_strand_id
1 'polypeptide(L)'
;MPFSLHTIGALVLRYVFLYTRNPVRFVELIFWPLVDLLVWGFLTVYLKGESGHGAGSAVMFLIGAMILWDVMFRSQQGVAISFLEDVWTRNLLNVFVAPVRSVEYVGATCVVGTLRICVTLLILSIVAALAYQFHITDLGFALLPFLGNLMLFGWFLGMVSTALIMRWGQAAESLAWAVPFFIQPL
;
A
#
# COMPACT_ATOMS: atom_id res chain seq x y z
N MET A 1 -4.33 8.96 30.59
CA MET A 1 -3.49 7.81 30.17
C MET A 1 -2.32 8.35 29.34
N PRO A 2 -1.06 8.06 29.67
CA PRO A 2 0.07 8.44 28.83
C PRO A 2 0.07 7.62 27.52
N PHE A 3 0.67 8.17 26.47
CA PHE A 3 0.93 7.44 25.21
C PHE A 3 1.93 6.31 25.48
N SER A 4 1.66 5.10 24.98
CA SER A 4 2.51 3.93 25.20
C SER A 4 2.90 3.24 23.89
N LEU A 5 4.21 3.20 23.63
CA LEU A 5 4.82 2.44 22.53
C LEU A 5 4.55 0.92 22.66
N HIS A 6 4.37 0.42 23.88
CA HIS A 6 4.07 -1.00 24.11
C HIS A 6 2.71 -1.39 23.54
N THR A 7 1.70 -0.51 23.67
CA THR A 7 0.36 -0.74 23.12
C THR A 7 0.41 -0.82 21.59
N ILE A 8 1.17 0.06 20.95
CA ILE A 8 1.40 0.04 19.50
C ILE A 8 2.06 -1.28 19.10
N GLY A 9 3.14 -1.68 19.79
CA GLY A 9 3.82 -2.95 19.51
C GLY A 9 2.89 -4.17 19.62
N ALA A 10 2.03 -4.21 20.63
CA ALA A 10 1.04 -5.28 20.80
C ALA A 10 0.01 -5.32 19.66
N LEU A 11 -0.48 -4.16 19.22
CA LEU A 11 -1.38 -4.06 18.06
C LEU A 11 -0.69 -4.47 16.77
N VAL A 12 0.54 -4.02 16.54
CA VAL A 12 1.35 -4.42 15.37
C VAL A 12 1.51 -5.93 15.34
N LEU A 13 1.89 -6.56 16.45
CA LEU A 13 2.05 -8.01 16.54
C LEU A 13 0.75 -8.75 16.22
N ARG A 14 -0.39 -8.24 16.70
CA ARG A 14 -1.72 -8.79 16.39
C ARG A 14 -1.98 -8.79 14.88
N TYR A 15 -1.75 -7.67 14.19
CA TYR A 15 -1.94 -7.59 12.74
C TYR A 15 -0.94 -8.47 11.98
N VAL A 16 0.33 -8.50 12.40
CA VAL A 16 1.35 -9.37 11.79
C VAL A 16 0.95 -10.85 11.88
N PHE A 17 0.42 -11.29 13.03
CA PHE A 17 -0.07 -12.66 13.16
C PHE A 17 -1.29 -12.95 12.30
N LEU A 18 -2.16 -11.97 12.09
CA LEU A 18 -3.30 -12.13 11.18
C LEU A 18 -2.83 -12.40 9.76
N TYR A 19 -1.87 -11.61 9.26
CA TYR A 19 -1.28 -11.82 7.93
C TYR A 19 -0.50 -13.12 7.80
N THR A 20 0.27 -13.49 8.82
CA THR A 20 1.13 -14.68 8.77
C THR A 20 0.33 -15.99 8.88
N ARG A 21 -0.78 -15.99 9.63
CA ARG A 21 -1.60 -17.19 9.85
C ARG A 21 -2.66 -17.40 8.77
N ASN A 22 -2.94 -16.39 7.95
CA ASN A 22 -3.89 -16.50 6.85
C ASN A 22 -3.15 -16.57 5.50
N PRO A 23 -2.97 -17.75 4.90
CA PRO A 23 -2.21 -17.90 3.66
C PRO A 23 -2.81 -17.11 2.50
N VAL A 24 -4.13 -16.89 2.50
CA VAL A 24 -4.82 -16.11 1.47
C VAL A 24 -4.35 -14.66 1.49
N ARG A 25 -4.19 -14.07 2.68
CA ARG A 25 -3.72 -12.68 2.85
C ARG A 25 -2.28 -12.50 2.38
N PHE A 26 -1.44 -13.49 2.65
CA PHE A 26 -0.06 -13.48 2.18
C PHE A 26 0.01 -13.56 0.66
N VAL A 27 -0.80 -14.41 0.03
CA VAL A 27 -0.89 -14.49 -1.43
C VAL A 27 -1.42 -13.19 -2.01
N GLU A 28 -2.52 -12.63 -1.49
CA GLU A 28 -3.06 -11.34 -1.96
C GLU A 28 -2.03 -10.20 -1.88
N LEU A 29 -1.18 -10.21 -0.86
CA LEU A 29 -0.14 -9.19 -0.67
C LEU A 29 0.88 -9.17 -1.82
N ILE A 30 1.13 -10.31 -2.45
CA ILE A 30 2.13 -10.47 -3.52
C ILE A 30 1.45 -10.53 -4.89
N PHE A 31 0.33 -11.22 -4.99
CA PHE A 31 -0.34 -11.54 -6.24
C PHE A 31 -0.79 -10.28 -7.00
N TRP A 32 -1.57 -9.41 -6.35
CA TRP A 32 -2.05 -8.18 -6.97
C TRP A 32 -0.94 -7.25 -7.48
N PRO A 33 0.06 -6.86 -6.65
CA PRO A 33 1.16 -6.02 -7.13
C PRO A 33 1.93 -6.66 -8.29
N LEU A 34 2.15 -7.97 -8.21
CA LEU A 34 2.89 -8.70 -9.22
C LEU A 34 2.11 -8.73 -10.54
N VAL A 35 0.80 -9.00 -10.50
CA VAL A 35 -0.06 -8.96 -11.69
C VAL A 35 -0.07 -7.56 -12.30
N ASP A 36 -0.23 -6.53 -11.50
CA ASP A 36 -0.20 -5.14 -11.95
C ASP A 36 1.12 -4.79 -12.62
N LEU A 37 2.26 -5.13 -12.00
CA LEU A 37 3.58 -4.92 -12.60
C LEU A 37 3.76 -5.71 -13.90
N LEU A 38 3.29 -6.95 -13.97
CA LEU A 38 3.39 -7.76 -15.18
C LEU A 38 2.57 -7.16 -16.33
N VAL A 39 1.32 -6.79 -16.07
CA VAL A 39 0.43 -6.21 -17.10
C VAL A 39 1.02 -4.91 -17.63
N TRP A 40 1.38 -3.97 -16.76
CA TRP A 40 1.93 -2.67 -17.16
C TRP A 40 3.36 -2.78 -17.70
N GLY A 41 4.16 -3.70 -17.18
CA GLY A 41 5.50 -3.96 -17.67
C GLY A 41 5.50 -4.59 -19.06
N PHE A 42 4.63 -5.56 -19.35
CA PHE A 42 4.48 -6.10 -20.70
C PHE A 42 3.94 -5.06 -21.68
N LEU A 43 2.97 -4.25 -21.26
CA LEU A 43 2.50 -3.12 -22.06
C LEU A 43 3.66 -2.17 -22.41
N THR A 44 4.51 -1.87 -21.43
CA THR A 44 5.71 -1.04 -21.63
C THR A 44 6.64 -1.65 -22.68
N VAL A 45 6.92 -2.96 -22.60
CA VAL A 45 7.75 -3.65 -23.58
C VAL A 45 7.13 -3.63 -24.98
N TYR A 46 5.82 -3.85 -25.08
CA TYR A 46 5.08 -3.78 -26.34
C TYR A 46 5.16 -2.38 -26.98
N LEU A 47 4.87 -1.34 -26.19
CA LEU A 47 4.95 0.05 -26.65
C LEU A 47 6.36 0.42 -27.10
N LYS A 48 7.39 -0.10 -26.45
CA LYS A 48 8.79 0.11 -26.85
C LYS A 48 9.09 -0.49 -28.23
N GLY A 49 8.46 -1.60 -28.59
CA GLY A 49 8.63 -2.25 -29.90
C GLY A 49 7.97 -1.48 -31.04
N GLU A 50 6.80 -0.89 -30.80
CA GLU A 50 6.05 -0.10 -31.80
C GLU A 50 6.54 1.35 -31.91
N SER A 51 7.11 1.89 -30.83
CA SER A 51 7.63 3.25 -30.78
C SER A 51 9.00 3.32 -31.46
N GLY A 52 9.08 3.95 -32.64
CA GLY A 52 10.37 4.30 -33.25
C GLY A 52 11.28 5.10 -32.30
N HIS A 53 12.56 5.25 -32.68
CA HIS A 53 13.73 5.75 -31.92
C HIS A 53 13.58 6.96 -30.96
N GLY A 54 12.44 7.66 -30.92
CA GLY A 54 12.17 8.80 -30.03
C GLY A 54 11.37 8.53 -28.75
N ALA A 55 10.58 7.44 -28.65
CA ALA A 55 9.69 7.22 -27.48
C ALA A 55 10.22 6.24 -26.43
N GLY A 56 11.37 5.60 -26.66
CA GLY A 56 11.91 4.56 -25.78
C GLY A 56 12.19 5.01 -24.34
N SER A 57 12.52 6.28 -24.12
CA SER A 57 12.78 6.82 -22.76
C SER A 57 11.49 7.04 -21.97
N ALA A 58 10.47 7.66 -22.57
CA ALA A 58 9.16 7.89 -21.95
C ALA A 58 8.48 6.59 -21.53
N VAL A 59 8.63 5.55 -22.35
CA VAL A 59 8.09 4.21 -22.09
C VAL A 59 8.76 3.58 -20.87
N MET A 60 10.08 3.70 -20.69
CA MET A 60 10.78 3.17 -19.50
C MET A 60 10.36 3.87 -18.19
N PHE A 61 9.91 5.13 -18.23
CA PHE A 61 9.38 5.80 -17.04
C PHE A 61 8.05 5.21 -16.53
N LEU A 62 7.30 4.49 -17.37
CA LEU A 62 6.01 3.91 -16.98
C LEU A 62 6.16 2.85 -15.88
N ILE A 63 7.20 2.01 -15.93
CA ILE A 63 7.45 0.99 -14.92
C ILE A 63 7.75 1.65 -13.57
N GLY A 64 8.61 2.68 -13.57
CA GLY A 64 8.91 3.45 -12.36
C GLY A 64 7.67 4.15 -11.80
N ALA A 65 6.89 4.81 -12.65
CA ALA A 65 5.65 5.47 -12.26
C ALA A 65 4.64 4.48 -11.67
N MET A 66 4.51 3.29 -12.25
CA MET A 66 3.60 2.25 -11.76
C MET A 66 4.03 1.71 -10.40
N ILE A 67 5.33 1.45 -10.18
CA ILE A 67 5.83 0.99 -8.89
C ILE A 67 5.62 2.06 -7.80
N LEU A 68 5.86 3.33 -8.13
CA LEU A 68 5.64 4.45 -7.22
C LEU A 68 4.15 4.64 -6.89
N TRP A 69 3.28 4.50 -7.89
CA TRP A 69 1.84 4.50 -7.72
C TRP A 69 1.39 3.35 -6.80
N ASP A 70 1.91 2.15 -7.02
CA ASP A 70 1.63 0.98 -6.20
C ASP A 70 2.02 1.19 -4.71
N VAL A 71 3.15 1.85 -4.44
CA VAL A 71 3.56 2.21 -3.07
C VAL A 71 2.52 3.12 -2.40
N MET A 72 2.09 4.16 -3.11
CA MET A 72 1.08 5.11 -2.60
C MET A 72 -0.24 4.39 -2.33
N PHE A 73 -0.70 3.59 -3.29
CA PHE A 73 -1.93 2.82 -3.21
C PHE A 73 -1.92 1.85 -2.02
N ARG A 74 -0.82 1.12 -1.83
CA ARG A 74 -0.63 0.19 -0.71
C ARG A 74 -0.52 0.89 0.64
N SER A 75 0.03 2.09 0.68
CA SER A 75 0.07 2.91 1.90
C SER A 75 -1.33 3.31 2.35
N GLN A 76 -2.17 3.76 1.41
CA GLN A 76 -3.57 4.04 1.68
C GLN A 76 -4.32 2.78 2.14
N GLN A 77 -4.18 1.66 1.41
CA GLN A 77 -4.84 0.41 1.77
C GLN A 77 -4.35 -0.17 3.09
N GLY A 78 -3.08 0.04 3.45
CA GLY A 78 -2.52 -0.42 4.72
C GLY A 78 -3.31 0.09 5.93
N VAL A 79 -3.76 1.35 5.87
CA VAL A 79 -4.58 1.94 6.93
C VAL A 79 -6.06 1.53 6.80
N ALA A 80 -6.63 1.67 5.60
CA ALA A 80 -8.07 1.43 5.40
C ALA A 80 -8.46 -0.04 5.57
N ILE A 81 -7.65 -0.98 5.05
CA ILE A 81 -7.93 -2.41 5.14
C ILE A 81 -7.72 -2.93 6.56
N SER A 82 -6.72 -2.45 7.30
CA SER A 82 -6.55 -2.84 8.71
C SER A 82 -7.75 -2.43 9.56
N PHE A 83 -8.35 -1.28 9.27
CA PHE A 83 -9.61 -0.88 9.89
C PHE A 83 -10.78 -1.77 9.47
N LEU A 84 -10.94 -2.02 8.17
CA LEU A 84 -12.00 -2.90 7.67
C LEU A 84 -11.88 -4.32 8.21
N GLU A 85 -10.68 -4.80 8.46
CA GLU A 85 -10.45 -6.12 9.05
C GLU A 85 -10.98 -6.20 10.48
N ASP A 86 -10.86 -5.13 11.27
CA ASP A 86 -11.49 -5.04 12.60
C ASP A 86 -13.03 -4.97 12.52
N VAL A 87 -13.56 -4.34 11.47
CA VAL A 87 -15.00 -4.31 11.18
C VAL A 87 -15.51 -5.70 10.80
N TRP A 88 -14.87 -6.36 9.82
CA TRP A 88 -15.24 -7.68 9.31
C TRP A 88 -15.14 -8.76 10.38
N THR A 89 -14.12 -8.70 11.24
CA THR A 89 -13.95 -9.63 12.37
C THR A 89 -14.84 -9.29 13.58
N ARG A 90 -15.64 -8.22 13.49
CA ARG A 90 -16.46 -7.68 14.58
C ARG A 90 -15.66 -7.40 15.86
N ASN A 91 -14.36 -7.18 15.71
CA ASN A 91 -13.46 -6.96 16.84
C ASN A 91 -13.28 -5.47 17.17
N LEU A 92 -13.85 -4.59 16.35
CA LEU A 92 -13.78 -3.13 16.53
C LEU A 92 -14.22 -2.69 17.94
N LEU A 93 -15.29 -3.30 18.46
CA LEU A 93 -15.85 -2.97 19.78
C LEU A 93 -14.86 -3.34 20.91
N ASN A 94 -14.20 -4.49 20.82
CA ASN A 94 -13.19 -4.92 21.79
C ASN A 94 -11.96 -4.00 21.78
N VAL A 95 -11.56 -3.50 20.61
CA VAL A 95 -10.43 -2.56 20.48
C VAL A 95 -10.75 -1.22 21.15
N PHE A 96 -11.99 -0.72 21.03
CA PHE A 96 -12.39 0.55 21.66
C PHE A 96 -12.76 0.42 23.14
N VAL A 97 -13.09 -0.78 23.62
CA VAL A 97 -13.27 -1.07 25.07
C VAL A 97 -11.93 -1.27 25.76
N ALA A 98 -10.93 -1.80 25.04
CA ALA A 98 -9.56 -1.83 25.53
C ALA A 98 -9.04 -0.40 25.75
N PRO A 99 -8.10 -0.19 26.70
CA PRO A 99 -7.51 1.13 26.97
C PRO A 99 -6.52 1.55 25.87
N VAL A 100 -6.98 1.62 24.61
CA VAL A 100 -6.20 1.97 23.42
C VAL A 100 -6.66 3.33 22.91
N ARG A 101 -5.71 4.23 22.63
CA ARG A 101 -6.02 5.52 22.02
C ARG A 101 -6.15 5.40 20.50
N SER A 102 -7.00 6.21 19.90
CA SER A 102 -7.14 6.29 18.43
C SER A 102 -5.80 6.59 17.74
N VAL A 103 -4.93 7.40 18.36
CA VAL A 103 -3.59 7.71 17.82
C VAL A 103 -2.66 6.49 17.86
N GLU A 104 -2.75 5.66 18.89
CA GLU A 104 -1.96 4.42 19.00
C GLU A 104 -2.45 3.37 18.00
N TYR A 105 -3.76 3.32 17.79
CA TYR A 105 -4.39 2.49 16.76
C TYR A 105 -3.93 2.86 15.36
N VAL A 106 -4.04 4.15 14.99
CA VAL A 106 -3.57 4.65 13.69
C VAL A 106 -2.06 4.46 13.54
N GLY A 107 -1.28 4.71 14.60
CA GLY A 107 0.16 4.46 14.60
C GLY A 107 0.49 3.00 14.28
N ALA A 108 -0.25 2.04 14.87
CA ALA A 108 -0.06 0.62 14.60
C ALA A 108 -0.39 0.24 13.15
N THR A 109 -1.49 0.76 12.60
CA THR A 109 -1.85 0.47 11.19
C THR A 109 -0.87 1.09 10.20
N CYS A 110 -0.34 2.28 10.47
CA CYS A 110 0.73 2.89 9.66
C CYS A 110 2.02 2.05 9.68
N VAL A 111 2.43 1.55 10.85
CA VAL A 111 3.62 0.68 10.96
C VAL A 111 3.43 -0.64 10.22
N VAL A 112 2.28 -1.29 10.39
CA VAL A 112 1.96 -2.55 9.67
C VAL A 112 1.91 -2.30 8.17
N GLY A 113 1.28 -1.21 7.71
CA GLY A 113 1.26 -0.80 6.31
C GLY A 113 2.67 -0.59 5.76
N THR A 114 3.55 0.06 6.52
CA THR A 114 4.97 0.25 6.16
C THR A 114 5.67 -1.08 5.94
N LEU A 115 5.55 -2.01 6.89
CA LEU A 115 6.16 -3.33 6.79
C LEU A 115 5.69 -4.08 5.53
N ARG A 116 4.39 -4.03 5.23
CA ARG A 116 3.80 -4.65 4.04
C ARG A 116 4.36 -4.05 2.76
N ILE A 117 4.45 -2.72 2.70
CA ILE A 117 5.01 -2.01 1.53
C ILE A 117 6.47 -2.36 1.32
N CYS A 118 7.28 -2.43 2.39
CA CYS A 118 8.69 -2.83 2.26
C CYS A 118 8.83 -4.22 1.61
N VAL A 119 7.99 -5.18 2.01
CA VAL A 119 7.97 -6.53 1.41
C VAL A 119 7.55 -6.46 -0.05
N THR A 120 6.46 -5.77 -0.38
CA THR A 120 5.98 -5.68 -1.76
C THR A 120 6.96 -4.94 -2.66
N LEU A 121 7.49 -3.80 -2.22
CA LEU A 121 8.46 -3.01 -2.97
C LEU A 121 9.72 -3.83 -3.27
N LEU A 122 10.21 -4.62 -2.30
CA LEU A 122 11.34 -5.51 -2.51
C LEU A 122 11.04 -6.53 -3.62
N ILE A 123 9.88 -7.19 -3.56
CA ILE A 123 9.48 -8.16 -4.58
C ILE A 123 9.36 -7.50 -5.96
N LEU A 124 8.66 -6.37 -6.05
CA LEU A 124 8.49 -5.63 -7.30
C LEU A 124 9.82 -5.15 -7.87
N SER A 125 10.75 -4.71 -7.03
CA SER A 125 12.08 -4.29 -7.47
C SER A 125 12.87 -5.44 -8.11
N ILE A 126 12.80 -6.65 -7.53
CA ILE A 126 13.46 -7.85 -8.06
C ILE A 126 12.82 -8.25 -9.40
N VAL A 127 11.49 -8.30 -9.46
CA VAL A 127 10.78 -8.66 -10.69
C VAL A 127 11.05 -7.64 -11.79
N ALA A 128 11.05 -6.34 -11.47
CA ALA A 128 11.33 -5.28 -12.44
C ALA A 128 12.77 -5.36 -12.99
N ALA A 129 13.75 -5.67 -12.14
CA ALA A 129 15.13 -5.86 -12.56
C ALA A 129 15.28 -7.09 -13.47
N LEU A 130 14.68 -8.23 -13.10
CA LEU A 130 14.80 -9.47 -13.87
C LEU A 130 14.03 -9.44 -15.20
N ALA A 131 12.77 -9.01 -15.18
CA ALA A 131 11.87 -9.09 -16.33
C ALA A 131 12.06 -7.92 -17.30
N TYR A 132 12.39 -6.72 -16.80
CA TYR A 132 12.41 -5.49 -17.61
C TYR A 132 13.76 -4.77 -17.62
N GLN A 133 14.79 -5.31 -16.95
CA GLN A 133 16.11 -4.68 -16.81
C GLN A 133 16.03 -3.26 -16.21
N PHE A 134 15.00 -3.00 -15.40
CA PHE A 134 14.77 -1.70 -14.77
C PHE A 134 15.24 -1.74 -13.32
N HIS A 135 16.21 -0.88 -12.98
CA HIS A 135 16.69 -0.74 -11.61
C HIS A 135 16.07 0.50 -10.96
N ILE A 136 15.31 0.29 -9.89
CA ILE A 136 14.75 1.39 -9.09
C ILE A 136 15.84 2.32 -8.54
N THR A 137 17.04 1.81 -8.32
CA THR A 137 18.18 2.59 -7.82
C THR A 137 18.66 3.66 -8.81
N ASP A 138 18.34 3.54 -10.09
CA ASP A 138 18.72 4.50 -11.12
C ASP A 138 17.96 5.83 -10.97
N LEU A 139 16.82 5.84 -10.26
CA LEU A 139 16.09 7.05 -9.87
C LEU A 139 16.86 7.91 -8.84
N GLY A 140 17.96 7.40 -8.28
CA GLY A 140 18.86 8.12 -7.40
C GLY A 140 18.36 8.26 -5.96
N PHE A 141 19.16 8.97 -5.14
CA PHE A 141 18.91 9.09 -3.69
C PHE A 141 17.63 9.88 -3.35
N ALA A 142 17.15 10.72 -4.28
CA ALA A 142 15.90 11.48 -4.13
C ALA A 142 14.65 10.58 -4.03
N LEU A 143 14.76 9.30 -4.39
CA LEU A 143 13.69 8.33 -4.26
C LEU A 143 13.25 8.11 -2.81
N LEU A 144 14.17 8.10 -1.84
CA LEU A 144 13.85 7.87 -0.43
C LEU A 144 12.90 8.93 0.16
N PRO A 145 13.20 10.23 0.09
CA PRO A 145 12.26 11.24 0.58
C PRO A 145 10.96 11.28 -0.22
N PHE A 146 11.00 10.94 -1.51
CA PHE A 146 9.79 10.85 -2.33
C PHE A 146 8.87 9.70 -1.91
N LEU A 147 9.43 8.51 -1.64
CA LEU A 147 8.70 7.38 -1.06
C LEU A 147 8.09 7.74 0.29
N GLY A 148 8.85 8.42 1.16
CA GLY A 148 8.35 8.91 2.44
C GLY A 148 7.14 9.83 2.28
N ASN A 149 7.19 10.76 1.31
CA ASN A 149 6.07 11.64 1.00
C ASN A 149 4.84 10.88 0.47
N LEU A 150 5.03 9.93 -0.44
CA LEU A 150 3.94 9.07 -0.94
C LEU A 150 3.33 8.23 0.17
N MET A 151 4.13 7.75 1.12
CA MET A 151 3.63 6.99 2.26
C MET A 151 2.78 7.87 3.18
N LEU A 152 3.26 9.07 3.52
CA LEU A 152 2.50 10.04 4.33
C LEU A 152 1.18 10.43 3.65
N PHE A 153 1.22 10.69 2.35
CA PHE A 153 0.03 11.01 1.57
C PHE A 153 -0.95 9.83 1.51
N GLY A 154 -0.44 8.61 1.32
CA GLY A 154 -1.22 7.38 1.36
C GLY A 154 -1.91 7.19 2.72
N TRP A 155 -1.19 7.33 3.83
CA TRP A 155 -1.79 7.24 5.18
C TRP A 155 -2.87 8.29 5.40
N PHE A 156 -2.66 9.52 4.93
CA PHE A 156 -3.67 10.57 5.01
C PHE A 156 -4.96 10.15 4.29
N LEU A 157 -4.86 9.67 3.05
CA LEU A 157 -6.02 9.17 2.31
C LEU A 157 -6.65 7.93 2.94
N GLY A 158 -5.83 7.09 3.57
CA GLY A 158 -6.30 5.92 4.31
C GLY A 158 -7.18 6.33 5.47
N MET A 159 -6.73 7.32 6.26
CA MET A 159 -7.51 7.90 7.36
C MET A 159 -8.79 8.58 6.86
N VAL A 160 -8.72 9.33 5.75
CA VAL A 160 -9.92 9.92 5.11
C VAL A 160 -10.91 8.83 4.74
N SER A 161 -10.46 7.78 4.04
CA SER A 161 -11.32 6.66 3.66
C SER A 161 -11.95 5.98 4.88
N THR A 162 -11.17 5.71 5.92
CA THR A 162 -11.69 5.14 7.18
C THR A 162 -12.76 6.03 7.81
N ALA A 163 -12.54 7.35 7.83
CA ALA A 163 -13.52 8.31 8.37
C ALA A 163 -14.83 8.31 7.57
N LEU A 164 -14.75 8.23 6.23
CA LEU A 164 -15.94 8.12 5.37
C LEU A 164 -16.68 6.79 5.61
N ILE A 165 -15.97 5.68 5.73
CA ILE A 165 -16.55 4.37 6.05
C ILE A 165 -17.25 4.40 7.41
N MET A 166 -16.66 5.02 8.42
CA MET A 166 -17.29 5.16 9.73
C MET A 166 -18.58 5.99 9.68
N ARG A 167 -18.66 6.98 8.78
CA ARG A 167 -19.83 7.85 8.63
C ARG A 167 -21.01 7.17 7.94
N TRP A 168 -20.75 6.41 6.87
CA TRP A 168 -21.81 5.79 6.05
C TRP A 168 -21.94 4.27 6.26
N GLY A 169 -21.13 3.69 7.14
CA GLY A 169 -21.19 2.27 7.50
C GLY A 169 -20.74 1.34 6.37
N GLN A 170 -21.22 0.10 6.41
CA GLN A 170 -20.78 -0.95 5.48
C GLN A 170 -21.13 -0.67 4.01
N ALA A 171 -22.14 0.17 3.74
CA ALA A 171 -22.47 0.58 2.38
C ALA A 171 -21.31 1.33 1.68
N ALA A 172 -20.40 1.91 2.45
CA ALA A 172 -19.28 2.70 1.96
C ALA A 172 -17.94 1.94 1.98
N GLU A 173 -17.93 0.62 2.22
CA GLU A 173 -16.67 -0.17 2.23
C GLU A 173 -15.90 -0.04 0.91
N SER A 174 -16.62 0.06 -0.21
CA SER A 174 -16.04 0.25 -1.55
C SER A 174 -15.15 1.50 -1.66
N LEU A 175 -15.35 2.51 -0.81
CA LEU A 175 -14.52 3.72 -0.76
C LEU A 175 -13.06 3.42 -0.38
N ALA A 176 -12.80 2.34 0.37
CA ALA A 176 -11.44 1.91 0.69
C ALA A 176 -10.59 1.67 -0.56
N TRP A 177 -11.21 1.22 -1.65
CA TRP A 177 -10.54 1.01 -2.92
C TRP A 177 -10.74 2.17 -3.90
N ALA A 178 -11.90 2.82 -3.89
CA ALA A 178 -12.23 3.88 -4.86
C ALA A 178 -11.44 5.18 -4.64
N VAL A 179 -11.15 5.56 -3.38
CA VAL A 179 -10.49 6.84 -3.07
C VAL A 179 -9.15 7.03 -3.79
N PRO A 180 -8.22 6.05 -3.79
CA PRO A 180 -6.99 6.17 -4.57
C PRO A 180 -7.22 6.35 -6.07
N PHE A 181 -8.22 5.68 -6.66
CA PHE A 181 -8.48 5.77 -8.10
C PHE A 181 -8.92 7.17 -8.54
N PHE A 182 -9.59 7.94 -7.68
CA PHE A 182 -9.93 9.33 -7.98
C PHE A 182 -8.71 10.25 -8.08
N ILE A 183 -7.57 9.84 -7.52
CA ILE A 183 -6.33 10.63 -7.46
C ILE A 183 -5.30 10.07 -8.44
N GLN A 184 -5.60 8.96 -9.11
CA GLN A 184 -4.70 8.35 -10.07
C GLN A 184 -4.33 9.36 -11.15
N PRO A 185 -3.02 9.63 -11.36
CA PRO A 185 -2.60 10.47 -12.46
C PRO A 185 -2.97 9.78 -13.78
N LEU A 186 -3.76 10.49 -14.59
CA LEU A 186 -4.18 10.09 -15.94
C LEU A 186 -3.06 10.35 -16.97
#